data_AF-A0A7G7GDR5-F1
#
_entry.id   AF-A0A7G7GDR5-F1
#
_cell.length_a   1.000
_cell.length_b   1.000
_cell.length_c   1.000
_cell.angle_alpha   90.00
_cell.angle_beta   90.00
_cell.angle_gamma   90.00
#
_symmetry.space_group_name_H-M   'P 1'
#
loop_
_entity.id
_entity.type
_entity.pdbx_description
1 polymer ?
#
loop_
_entity_poly.entity_id
_entity_poly.type
_entity_poly.pdbx_seq_one_letter_code
_entity_poly.pdbx_strand_id
1 'polypeptide(L)'
;MEIENQITGGSLEPSRSELQVTSQMRHYLLLTAKWTQFLAIVGFIFIGLMVIGAFTFGSIMHSLTSNFPGAPSSVPGGSGAIMTIYLLFFAVLYFFPTLYLYQFSTKTKAALLYGEELNLAFAFSRLKSFFKFWGIFLIVILVFYGLIFIGYAIGASVFS
;
A
#
# COMPACT_ATOMS: atom_id res chain seq x y z
N MET A 1 -17.02 -59.56 34.74
CA MET A 1 -15.75 -58.87 35.05
C MET A 1 -14.77 -59.08 33.90
N GLU A 2 -15.24 -58.92 32.68
CA GLU A 2 -15.57 -57.63 32.06
C GLU A 2 -14.30 -56.85 31.70
N ILE A 3 -13.77 -56.99 30.48
CA ILE A 3 -13.96 -56.07 29.33
C ILE A 3 -13.80 -54.56 29.61
N GLU A 4 -13.38 -54.14 30.80
CA GLU A 4 -13.31 -52.71 31.18
C GLU A 4 -11.89 -52.10 31.12
N ASN A 5 -10.84 -52.89 30.88
CA ASN A 5 -9.47 -52.35 30.80
C ASN A 5 -8.95 -52.14 29.37
N GLN A 6 -9.87 -51.82 28.44
CA GLN A 6 -9.57 -51.46 27.05
C GLN A 6 -10.25 -50.14 26.62
N ILE A 7 -10.86 -49.37 27.53
CA ILE A 7 -11.71 -48.21 27.17
C ILE A 7 -11.42 -46.91 27.94
N THR A 8 -10.21 -46.71 28.47
CA THR A 8 -9.84 -45.38 29.01
C THR A 8 -8.43 -45.01 28.60
N GLY A 9 -8.36 -44.32 27.47
CA GLY A 9 -7.11 -43.79 26.94
C GLY A 9 -7.16 -43.37 25.49
N GLY A 10 -8.36 -43.13 24.94
CA GLY A 10 -8.51 -42.24 23.80
C GLY A 10 -8.04 -40.85 24.22
N SER A 11 -6.73 -40.62 24.24
CA SER A 11 -6.20 -39.31 23.92
C SER A 11 -6.50 -39.13 22.44
N LEU A 12 -7.71 -38.64 22.17
CA LEU A 12 -7.96 -37.74 21.09
C LEU A 12 -6.98 -36.57 21.32
N GLU A 13 -5.70 -36.76 21.01
CA GLU A 13 -4.92 -35.62 20.56
C GLU A 13 -5.77 -35.09 19.42
N PRO A 14 -6.36 -33.88 19.55
CA PRO A 14 -6.83 -33.25 18.34
C PRO A 14 -5.58 -33.26 17.48
N SER A 15 -5.64 -34.00 16.36
CA SER A 15 -4.78 -33.73 15.22
C SER A 15 -4.90 -32.22 15.07
N ARG A 16 -3.98 -31.48 15.68
CA ARG A 16 -3.76 -30.09 15.38
C ARG A 16 -3.34 -30.25 13.95
N SER A 17 -4.30 -30.05 13.06
CA SER A 17 -4.08 -29.90 11.64
C SER A 17 -3.16 -28.70 11.57
N GLU A 18 -1.88 -28.97 11.78
CA GLU A 18 -0.80 -28.04 11.64
C GLU A 18 -0.93 -27.65 10.19
N LEU A 19 -1.32 -26.40 9.95
CA LEU A 19 -1.82 -25.96 8.67
C LEU A 19 -0.69 -26.09 7.65
N GLN A 20 -0.60 -27.26 7.02
CA GLN A 20 0.47 -27.56 6.09
C GLN A 20 0.24 -26.75 4.83
N VAL A 21 1.27 -26.06 4.38
CA VAL A 21 1.20 -25.27 3.14
C VAL A 21 1.09 -26.25 1.95
N THR A 22 -0.14 -26.61 1.59
CA THR A 22 -0.50 -27.42 0.43
C THR A 22 0.11 -26.85 -0.85
N SER A 23 0.42 -27.73 -1.82
CA SER A 23 0.94 -27.34 -3.14
C SER A 23 0.11 -26.23 -3.82
N GLN A 24 -1.22 -26.26 -3.67
CA GLN A 24 -2.12 -25.22 -4.19
C GLN A 24 -1.89 -23.85 -3.55
N MET A 25 -1.69 -23.77 -2.23
CA MET A 25 -1.40 -22.50 -1.54
C MET A 25 -0.06 -21.91 -1.99
N ARG A 26 0.96 -22.76 -2.21
CA ARG A 26 2.24 -22.31 -2.78
C ARG A 26 2.06 -21.73 -4.18
N HIS A 27 1.25 -22.37 -5.01
CA HIS A 27 0.95 -21.87 -6.35
C HIS A 27 0.28 -20.48 -6.32
N TYR A 28 -0.73 -20.29 -5.47
CA TYR A 28 -1.38 -19.00 -5.33
C TYR A 28 -0.45 -17.91 -4.78
N LEU A 29 0.37 -18.23 -3.77
CA LEU A 29 1.36 -17.28 -3.27
C LEU A 29 2.37 -16.85 -4.36
N LEU A 30 2.80 -17.78 -5.24
CA LEU A 30 3.67 -17.43 -6.36
C LEU A 30 2.97 -16.50 -7.36
N LEU A 31 1.69 -16.73 -7.65
CA LEU A 31 0.91 -15.84 -8.52
C LEU A 31 0.76 -14.46 -7.89
N THR A 32 0.39 -14.38 -6.60
CA THR A 32 0.31 -13.12 -5.86
C THR A 32 1.66 -12.42 -5.81
N ALA A 33 2.75 -13.13 -5.60
CA ALA A 33 4.11 -12.56 -5.66
C ALA A 33 4.40 -11.97 -7.05
N LYS A 34 4.08 -12.67 -8.14
CA LYS A 34 4.25 -12.13 -9.50
C LYS A 34 3.45 -10.84 -9.73
N TRP A 35 2.18 -10.80 -9.33
CA TRP A 35 1.34 -9.60 -9.46
C TRP A 35 1.82 -8.44 -8.60
N THR A 36 2.21 -8.70 -7.36
CA THR A 36 2.75 -7.67 -6.45
C THR A 36 4.09 -7.14 -6.92
N GLN A 37 4.94 -7.95 -7.57
CA GLN A 37 6.15 -7.46 -8.23
C GLN A 37 5.84 -6.53 -9.39
N PHE A 38 4.88 -6.90 -10.23
CA PHE A 38 4.44 -6.05 -11.34
C PHE A 38 3.93 -4.70 -10.82
N LEU A 39 3.06 -4.72 -9.81
CA LEU A 39 2.56 -3.51 -9.16
C LEU A 39 3.69 -2.66 -8.55
N ALA A 40 4.70 -3.29 -7.95
CA ALA A 40 5.84 -2.57 -7.40
C ALA A 40 6.66 -1.89 -8.50
N ILE A 41 6.93 -2.56 -9.62
CA ILE A 41 7.66 -1.98 -10.76
C ILE A 41 6.88 -0.78 -11.33
N VAL A 42 5.58 -0.94 -11.57
CA VAL A 42 4.72 0.14 -12.04
C VAL A 42 4.71 1.29 -11.04
N GLY A 43 4.58 1.01 -9.74
CA GLY A 43 4.65 2.00 -8.67
C GLY A 43 5.96 2.79 -8.68
N PHE A 44 7.11 2.13 -8.84
CA PHE A 44 8.41 2.81 -8.95
C PHE A 44 8.51 3.71 -10.18
N ILE A 45 7.96 3.28 -11.33
CA ILE A 45 7.89 4.12 -12.53
C ILE A 45 7.05 5.37 -12.25
N PHE A 46 5.87 5.22 -11.65
CA PHE A 46 5.02 6.36 -11.27
C PHE A 46 5.71 7.33 -10.31
N ILE A 47 6.43 6.82 -9.31
CA ILE A 47 7.22 7.65 -8.38
C ILE A 47 8.32 8.39 -9.15
N GLY A 48 9.04 7.72 -10.05
CA GLY A 48 10.05 8.36 -10.90
C GLY A 48 9.46 9.48 -11.75
N LEU A 49 8.31 9.24 -12.37
CA LEU A 49 7.57 10.25 -13.14
C LEU A 49 7.08 11.41 -12.26
N MET A 50 6.63 11.15 -11.02
CA MET A 50 6.27 12.20 -10.07
C MET A 50 7.46 13.09 -9.71
N VAL A 51 8.64 12.50 -9.50
CA VAL A 51 9.87 13.26 -9.19
C VAL A 51 10.27 14.14 -10.37
N ILE A 52 10.27 13.59 -11.59
CA ILE A 52 10.55 14.37 -12.81
C ILE A 52 9.50 15.47 -12.98
N GLY A 53 8.23 15.15 -12.77
CA GLY A 53 7.11 16.08 -12.77
C GLY A 53 7.31 17.20 -11.75
N ALA A 54 7.79 16.92 -10.55
CA ALA A 54 7.99 17.91 -9.50
C ALA A 54 8.91 19.07 -9.91
N PHE A 55 9.94 18.79 -10.73
CA PHE A 55 10.87 19.80 -11.22
C PHE A 55 10.46 20.44 -12.56
N THR A 56 9.63 19.76 -13.36
CA THR A 56 9.27 20.21 -14.71
C THR A 56 7.89 20.87 -14.78
N PHE A 57 6.95 20.47 -13.91
CA PHE A 57 5.55 20.89 -13.96
C PHE A 57 5.39 22.40 -13.75
N GLY A 58 6.19 23.00 -12.86
CA GLY A 58 6.19 24.45 -12.64
C GLY A 58 6.58 25.24 -13.89
N SER A 59 7.65 24.84 -14.58
CA SER A 59 8.12 25.48 -15.81
C SER A 59 7.15 25.27 -16.98
N ILE A 60 6.58 24.07 -17.12
CA ILE A 60 5.61 23.75 -18.17
C ILE A 60 4.33 24.57 -17.97
N MET A 61 3.80 24.65 -16.75
CA MET A 61 2.60 25.44 -16.46
C MET A 61 2.81 26.94 -16.68
N HIS A 62 3.98 27.47 -16.31
CA HIS A 62 4.33 28.86 -16.58
C HIS A 62 4.34 29.17 -18.09
N SER A 63 4.98 28.32 -18.90
CA SER A 63 5.02 28.48 -20.36
C SER A 63 3.65 28.31 -21.03
N LEU A 64 2.78 27.45 -20.49
CA LEU A 64 1.41 27.29 -21.01
C LEU A 64 0.56 28.53 -20.70
N THR A 65 0.63 29.04 -19.46
CA THR A 65 -0.18 30.19 -19.03
C THR A 65 0.30 31.52 -19.63
N SER A 66 1.59 31.67 -19.92
CA SER A 66 2.13 32.89 -20.58
C SER A 66 1.61 33.12 -22.00
N ASN A 67 1.05 32.09 -22.64
CA ASN A 67 0.47 32.17 -23.99
C ASN A 67 -1.05 32.46 -24.00
N PHE A 68 -1.71 32.50 -22.83
CA PHE A 68 -3.14 32.77 -22.71
C PHE A 68 -3.40 34.09 -21.95
N PRO A 69 -3.57 35.22 -22.65
CA PRO A 69 -3.93 36.48 -22.02
C PRO A 69 -5.30 36.36 -21.34
N GLY A 70 -5.35 36.55 -20.02
CA GLY A 70 -6.56 36.44 -19.19
C GLY A 70 -6.70 35.14 -18.40
N ALA A 71 -5.80 34.17 -18.57
CA ALA A 71 -5.72 33.05 -17.64
C ALA A 71 -5.31 33.59 -16.25
N PRO A 72 -6.06 33.28 -15.17
CA PRO A 72 -5.59 33.61 -13.85
C PRO A 72 -4.22 32.97 -13.69
N SER A 73 -3.20 33.79 -13.40
CA SER A 73 -1.89 33.34 -12.94
C SER A 73 -2.05 32.74 -11.55
N SER A 74 -2.80 31.65 -11.46
CA SER A 74 -3.16 30.95 -10.22
C SER A 74 -1.97 30.22 -9.60
N VAL A 75 -0.77 30.44 -10.13
CA VAL A 75 0.49 30.06 -9.52
C VAL A 75 1.15 31.36 -9.02
N PRO A 76 0.79 31.86 -7.81
CA PRO A 76 1.58 32.91 -7.15
C PRO A 76 3.05 32.52 -7.20
N GLY A 77 3.98 33.45 -7.45
CA GLY A 77 5.40 33.14 -7.66
C GLY A 77 6.12 32.34 -6.55
N GLY A 78 5.49 32.12 -5.40
CA GLY A 78 5.94 31.21 -4.33
C GLY A 78 5.33 29.80 -4.35
N SER A 79 4.28 29.53 -5.13
CA SER A 79 3.57 28.24 -5.14
C SER A 79 4.26 27.15 -5.95
N GLY A 80 5.14 27.50 -6.89
CA GLY A 80 5.94 26.51 -7.63
C GLY A 80 6.82 25.67 -6.70
N ALA A 81 7.56 26.32 -5.80
CA ALA A 81 8.40 25.63 -4.82
C ALA A 81 7.57 24.80 -3.82
N ILE A 82 6.44 25.35 -3.36
CA ILE A 82 5.51 24.64 -2.46
C ILE A 82 4.94 23.39 -3.15
N MET A 83 4.57 23.50 -4.43
CA MET A 83 4.06 22.40 -5.23
C MET A 83 5.11 21.31 -5.46
N THR A 84 6.36 21.68 -5.74
CA THR A 84 7.49 20.74 -5.84
C THR A 84 7.70 20.01 -4.51
N ILE A 85 7.72 20.73 -3.38
CA ILE A 85 7.87 20.13 -2.05
C ILE A 85 6.73 19.15 -1.76
N TYR A 86 5.49 19.53 -2.10
CA TYR A 86 4.31 18.67 -1.95
C TYR A 86 4.43 17.40 -2.82
N LEU A 87 4.72 17.53 -4.11
CA LEU A 87 4.91 16.40 -5.03
C LEU A 87 6.02 15.45 -4.55
N LEU A 88 7.14 15.98 -4.09
CA LEU A 88 8.25 15.17 -3.55
C LEU A 88 7.86 14.46 -2.25
N PHE A 89 7.12 15.14 -1.36
CA PHE A 89 6.59 14.52 -0.15
C PHE A 89 5.68 13.33 -0.49
N PHE A 90 4.77 13.48 -1.45
CA PHE A 90 3.92 12.38 -1.90
C PHE A 90 4.71 11.28 -2.61
N ALA A 91 5.72 11.61 -3.40
CA ALA A 91 6.58 10.62 -4.04
C ALA A 91 7.29 9.74 -2.99
N VAL A 92 7.81 10.34 -1.91
CA VAL A 92 8.39 9.61 -0.79
C VAL A 92 7.33 8.79 -0.04
N LEU A 93 6.14 9.36 0.17
CA LEU A 93 5.03 8.66 0.81
C LEU A 93 4.60 7.40 0.04
N TYR A 94 4.52 7.46 -1.30
CA TYR A 94 4.21 6.32 -2.16
C TYR A 94 5.38 5.34 -2.36
N PHE A 95 6.62 5.79 -2.11
CA PHE A 95 7.79 4.93 -2.19
C PHE A 95 7.78 3.82 -1.15
N PHE A 96 7.41 4.12 0.10
CA PHE A 96 7.34 3.12 1.18
C PHE A 96 6.43 1.92 0.88
N PRO A 97 5.14 2.09 0.51
CA PRO A 97 4.27 0.96 0.21
C PRO A 97 4.73 0.17 -1.02
N THR A 98 5.24 0.85 -2.06
CA THR A 98 5.81 0.21 -3.26
C THR A 98 7.01 -0.68 -2.90
N LEU A 99 7.88 -0.19 -2.01
CA LEU A 99 9.02 -0.95 -1.51
C LEU A 99 8.59 -2.20 -0.72
N TYR A 100 7.54 -2.11 0.10
CA TYR A 100 7.02 -3.29 0.82
C TYR A 100 6.44 -4.36 -0.11
N LEU A 101 5.74 -3.97 -1.17
CA LEU A 101 5.26 -4.90 -2.20
C LEU A 101 6.42 -5.61 -2.90
N TYR A 102 7.48 -4.87 -3.25
CA TYR A 102 8.68 -5.43 -3.86
C TYR A 102 9.37 -6.45 -2.94
N GLN A 103 9.55 -6.10 -1.66
CA GLN A 103 10.14 -6.99 -0.66
C GLN A 103 9.28 -8.24 -0.42
N PHE A 104 7.95 -8.10 -0.38
CA PHE A 104 7.05 -9.23 -0.26
C PHE A 104 7.21 -10.19 -1.45
N SER A 105 7.17 -9.70 -2.70
CA SER A 105 7.31 -10.58 -3.86
C SER A 105 8.66 -11.30 -3.88
N THR A 106 9.76 -10.59 -3.65
CA THR A 106 11.10 -11.15 -3.74
C THR A 106 11.33 -12.22 -2.67
N LYS A 107 10.90 -11.96 -1.44
CA LYS A 107 11.03 -12.89 -0.32
C LYS A 107 10.06 -14.08 -0.42
N THR A 108 8.83 -13.89 -0.89
CA THR A 108 7.88 -14.99 -1.14
C THR A 108 8.40 -15.94 -2.22
N LYS A 109 8.96 -15.41 -3.32
CA LYS A 109 9.56 -16.25 -4.36
C LYS A 109 10.75 -17.03 -3.85
N ALA A 110 11.66 -16.39 -3.10
CA ALA A 110 12.81 -17.07 -2.50
C ALA A 110 12.38 -18.15 -1.49
N ALA A 111 11.43 -17.85 -0.60
CA ALA A 111 10.93 -18.81 0.38
C ALA A 111 10.32 -20.07 -0.26
N LEU A 112 9.60 -19.90 -1.37
CA LEU A 112 8.95 -21.02 -2.05
C LEU A 112 9.90 -21.84 -2.93
N LEU A 113 11.00 -21.24 -3.41
CA LEU A 113 12.03 -21.93 -4.18
C LEU A 113 13.01 -22.70 -3.29
N TYR A 114 13.41 -22.11 -2.16
CA TYR A 114 14.41 -22.68 -1.24
C TYR A 114 13.80 -23.39 -0.03
N GLY A 115 12.47 -23.37 0.13
CA GLY A 115 11.78 -24.03 1.24
C GLY A 115 12.03 -23.39 2.61
N GLU A 116 12.50 -22.14 2.65
CA GLU A 116 12.83 -21.46 3.91
C GLU A 116 11.60 -20.77 4.54
N GLU A 117 11.09 -21.35 5.62
CA GLU A 117 9.94 -20.82 6.37
C GLU A 117 10.20 -19.41 6.95
N LEU A 118 11.44 -19.11 7.33
CA LEU A 118 11.83 -17.79 7.84
C LEU A 118 11.61 -16.68 6.80
N ASN A 119 11.92 -16.94 5.53
CA ASN A 119 11.70 -15.98 4.45
C ASN A 119 10.21 -15.77 4.18
N LEU A 120 9.39 -16.81 4.36
CA LEU A 120 7.95 -16.72 4.20
C LEU A 120 7.32 -15.85 5.30
N ALA A 121 7.70 -16.07 6.56
CA ALA A 121 7.25 -15.25 7.69
C ALA A 121 7.65 -13.78 7.51
N PHE A 122 8.88 -13.52 7.05
CA PHE A 122 9.33 -12.17 6.75
C PHE A 122 8.55 -11.53 5.60
N ALA A 123 8.23 -12.28 4.55
CA ALA A 123 7.40 -11.77 3.46
C ALA A 123 6.02 -11.33 3.96
N PHE A 124 5.33 -12.16 4.74
CA PHE A 124 4.04 -11.81 5.32
C PHE A 124 4.12 -10.59 6.25
N SER A 125 5.23 -10.42 6.98
CA SER A 125 5.47 -9.21 7.78
C SER A 125 5.53 -7.93 6.93
N ARG A 126 6.13 -8.00 5.73
CA ARG A 126 6.14 -6.88 4.77
C ARG A 126 4.76 -6.61 4.17
N LEU A 127 4.00 -7.66 3.85
CA LEU A 127 2.63 -7.52 3.38
C LEU A 127 1.71 -6.88 4.45
N LYS A 128 1.85 -7.30 5.71
CA LYS A 128 1.16 -6.68 6.85
C LYS A 128 1.48 -5.19 6.96
N SER A 129 2.75 -4.82 6.79
CA SER A 129 3.19 -3.42 6.86
C SER A 129 2.57 -2.58 5.73
N PHE A 130 2.45 -3.13 4.52
CA PHE A 130 1.75 -2.51 3.41
C PHE A 130 0.27 -2.24 3.72
N PHE A 131 -0.47 -3.24 4.23
CA PHE A 131 -1.88 -3.05 4.60
C PHE A 131 -2.07 -2.10 5.77
N LYS A 132 -1.19 -2.14 6.78
CA LYS A 132 -1.21 -1.18 7.89
C LYS A 132 -1.03 0.24 7.39
N PHE A 133 -0.09 0.48 6.47
CA PHE A 133 0.15 1.79 5.89
C PHE A 133 -1.11 2.32 5.19
N TRP A 134 -1.68 1.55 4.26
CA TRP A 134 -2.90 1.96 3.55
C TRP A 134 -4.12 2.08 4.47
N GLY A 135 -4.27 1.20 5.45
CA GLY A 135 -5.36 1.27 6.44
C GLY A 135 -5.31 2.56 7.26
N ILE A 136 -4.15 2.91 7.79
CA ILE A 136 -3.96 4.17 8.55
C ILE A 136 -4.18 5.38 7.63
N PHE A 137 -3.62 5.35 6.42
CA PHE A 137 -3.79 6.41 5.43
C PHE A 137 -5.27 6.65 5.08
N LEU A 138 -6.05 5.58 4.89
CA LEU A 138 -7.49 5.67 4.63
C LEU A 138 -8.28 6.21 5.81
N ILE A 139 -7.95 5.80 7.05
CA ILE A 139 -8.60 6.34 8.26
C ILE A 139 -8.37 7.85 8.35
N VAL A 140 -7.13 8.32 8.13
CA VAL A 140 -6.80 9.75 8.14
C VAL A 140 -7.64 10.50 7.10
N ILE A 141 -7.72 9.98 5.87
CA ILE A 141 -8.55 10.56 4.81
C ILE A 141 -10.02 10.64 5.25
N LEU A 142 -10.58 9.57 5.79
CA LEU A 142 -11.98 9.50 6.18
C LEU A 142 -12.33 10.53 7.27
N VAL A 143 -11.42 10.75 8.23
CA VAL A 143 -11.56 11.80 9.24
C VAL A 143 -11.61 13.19 8.59
N PHE A 144 -10.69 13.50 7.67
CA PHE A 144 -10.70 14.78 6.96
C PHE A 144 -11.98 14.99 6.14
N TYR A 145 -12.44 13.96 5.41
CA TYR A 145 -13.70 14.02 4.66
C TYR A 145 -14.90 14.26 5.58
N GLY A 146 -14.93 13.63 6.76
CA GLY A 146 -15.97 13.88 7.77
C GLY A 146 -15.97 15.32 8.27
N LEU A 147 -14.80 15.88 8.59
CA LEU A 147 -14.67 17.28 9.00
C LEU A 147 -15.15 18.25 7.90
N ILE A 148 -14.75 18.02 6.65
CA ILE A 148 -15.17 18.84 5.51
C ILE A 148 -16.68 18.76 5.33
N PHE A 149 -17.27 17.57 5.45
CA PHE A 149 -18.71 17.38 5.30
C PHE A 149 -19.50 18.15 6.36
N ILE A 150 -19.08 18.08 7.63
CA ILE A 150 -19.69 18.82 8.74
C ILE A 150 -19.51 20.33 8.53
N GLY A 151 -18.31 20.77 8.16
CA GLY A 151 -18.02 22.17 7.87
C GLY A 151 -18.88 22.73 6.74
N TYR A 152 -19.06 21.94 5.66
CA TYR A 152 -19.94 22.30 4.55
C TYR A 152 -21.41 22.39 4.98
N ALA A 153 -21.89 21.44 5.79
CA ALA A 153 -23.27 21.44 6.28
C ALA A 153 -23.57 22.67 7.15
N ILE A 154 -22.63 23.10 8.00
CA ILE A 154 -22.76 24.32 8.82
C ILE A 154 -22.63 25.57 7.96
N GLY A 155 -21.68 25.61 7.02
CA GLY A 155 -21.54 26.73 6.09
C GLY A 155 -22.80 26.95 5.25
N ALA A 156 -23.37 25.86 4.70
CA ALA A 156 -24.58 25.93 3.89
C ALA A 156 -25.79 26.47 4.66
N SER A 157 -25.91 26.19 5.96
CA SER A 157 -27.04 26.67 6.79
C SER A 157 -26.86 28.10 7.31
N VAL A 158 -25.63 28.61 7.39
CA VAL A 158 -25.35 30.01 7.79
C VAL A 158 -25.55 30.98 6.62
N PHE A 159 -25.41 30.51 5.38
CA PHE A 159 -25.54 31.31 4.16
C PHE A 159 -26.85 31.09 3.36
N SER A 160 -27.78 30.30 3.89
CA SER A 160 -29.16 30.13 3.38
C SER A 160 -30.16 31.01 4.14
#